data_AF-A0A3B8UMM4-F1
#
_entry.id   AF-A0A3B8UMM4-F1
#
_cell.length_a   1.000
_cell.length_b   1.000
_cell.length_c   1.000
_cell.angle_alpha   90.00
_cell.angle_beta   90.00
_cell.angle_gamma   90.00
#
_symmetry.space_group_name_H-M   'P 1'
#
loop_
_entity.id
_entity.type
_entity.pdbx_description
1 polymer ?
#
loop_
_entity_poly.entity_id
_entity_poly.type
_entity_poly.pdbx_seq_one_letter_code
_entity_poly.pdbx_strand_id
1 'polypeptide(L)'
;MDIKEFRNNNNREGKKRPEYPDEKDGTVNYKIYAVIGIIAVVLAAAIAMFININRFDIKKYIKPIYTGANGYASVRFDIDEAGLEKKLSGKNPDGDTQYYVRKFIESISVHTDNTDIKNGDIVKVSIDYNALYADKVKADIPHSEYTYKASGITDGAVVDIYARINVAFTGISHDAMVLVNNEWEDDYLKTLTFSVNKANGITLGDTIKVTCDQPYEELARHGIIARSMDMSYTADMLSSYCELKEDIDKTVINTIYSEITDTIRKETADATYRMLFAATGNTEYLYHLNEEQADNVKIEAAYFLDKNDGESNNTDKSGNIIRNYIVVEASADISDNEGSEKVYFMFVYNNAYVTINGIFNIAHDNPQKRFACAINEEKLYDEYVGDLKNNYTIDKIK
;
A
#
# COMPACT_ATOMS: atom_id res chain seq x y z
N MET A 1 -33.25 -61.88 -8.00
CA MET A 1 -34.02 -63.13 -8.25
C MET A 1 -34.66 -62.99 -9.61
N ASP A 2 -34.70 -64.07 -10.39
CA ASP A 2 -35.03 -64.05 -11.81
C ASP A 2 -36.54 -64.19 -12.12
N ILE A 3 -37.00 -63.46 -13.15
CA ILE A 3 -37.78 -63.89 -14.33
C ILE A 3 -39.02 -64.84 -14.17
N LYS A 4 -40.05 -64.58 -15.01
CA LYS A 4 -41.28 -65.39 -15.37
C LYS A 4 -42.45 -65.40 -14.36
N GLU A 5 -43.70 -65.66 -14.78
CA GLU A 5 -44.40 -65.59 -16.10
C GLU A 5 -45.74 -64.83 -15.87
N PHE A 6 -46.90 -64.88 -16.55
CA PHE A 6 -47.58 -65.68 -17.60
C PHE A 6 -48.49 -64.67 -18.37
N ARG A 7 -48.54 -64.61 -19.71
CA ARG A 7 -49.52 -65.29 -20.62
C ARG A 7 -51.00 -65.26 -20.17
N ASN A 8 -52.02 -65.22 -21.04
CA ASN A 8 -52.15 -64.97 -22.49
C ASN A 8 -53.66 -64.94 -22.86
N ASN A 9 -54.08 -64.23 -23.93
CA ASN A 9 -55.13 -64.60 -24.90
C ASN A 9 -55.50 -63.39 -25.80
N ASN A 10 -55.38 -63.47 -27.14
CA ASN A 10 -56.28 -64.10 -28.12
C ASN A 10 -57.61 -63.31 -28.31
N ASN A 11 -58.13 -63.04 -29.52
CA ASN A 11 -57.73 -63.40 -30.88
C ASN A 11 -58.50 -62.56 -31.92
N ARG A 12 -57.95 -62.40 -33.15
CA ARG A 12 -58.61 -62.73 -34.46
C ARG A 12 -57.90 -62.12 -35.68
N GLU A 13 -57.55 -62.98 -36.64
CA GLU A 13 -57.37 -62.62 -38.06
C GLU A 13 -58.61 -62.99 -38.89
N GLY A 14 -58.75 -62.43 -40.09
CA GLY A 14 -59.72 -62.83 -41.11
C GLY A 14 -59.53 -62.07 -42.43
N LYS A 15 -59.68 -62.74 -43.59
CA LYS A 15 -59.39 -62.16 -44.93
C LYS A 15 -60.48 -62.44 -45.97
N LYS A 16 -60.59 -61.50 -46.93
CA LYS A 16 -61.29 -61.52 -48.25
C LYS A 16 -62.78 -61.08 -48.34
N ARG A 17 -63.13 -60.69 -49.58
CA ARG A 17 -64.29 -59.88 -50.05
C ARG A 17 -65.54 -60.72 -50.41
N PRO A 18 -66.70 -60.08 -50.64
CA PRO A 18 -67.16 -59.79 -52.03
C PRO A 18 -67.51 -58.29 -52.30
N GLU A 19 -68.42 -57.98 -53.24
CA GLU A 19 -68.31 -56.87 -54.22
C GLU A 19 -69.61 -56.02 -54.45
N TYR A 20 -69.49 -54.90 -55.19
CA TYR A 20 -70.51 -53.97 -55.77
C TYR A 20 -71.10 -52.83 -54.90
N PRO A 21 -71.58 -51.69 -55.49
CA PRO A 21 -71.43 -51.18 -56.88
C PRO A 21 -70.84 -49.74 -56.97
N ASP A 22 -70.75 -49.19 -58.19
CA ASP A 22 -70.21 -47.86 -58.53
C ASP A 22 -71.24 -46.69 -58.60
N GLU A 23 -70.69 -45.47 -58.67
CA GLU A 23 -71.25 -44.17 -59.10
C GLU A 23 -72.59 -43.65 -58.54
N LYS A 24 -72.54 -42.42 -57.97
CA LYS A 24 -73.13 -41.24 -58.65
C LYS A 24 -72.32 -39.95 -58.44
N ASP A 25 -72.32 -39.16 -59.52
CA ASP A 25 -71.71 -37.85 -59.74
C ASP A 25 -71.84 -36.84 -58.58
N GLY A 26 -70.80 -36.01 -58.43
CA GLY A 26 -70.68 -34.94 -57.44
C GLY A 26 -69.54 -33.98 -57.83
N THR A 27 -69.81 -33.03 -58.71
CA THR A 27 -68.80 -32.13 -59.31
C THR A 27 -67.99 -31.35 -58.26
N VAL A 28 -66.72 -31.72 -58.08
CA VAL A 28 -65.82 -31.08 -57.09
C VAL A 28 -65.37 -29.70 -57.58
N ASN A 29 -65.73 -28.65 -56.85
CA ASN A 29 -65.39 -27.27 -57.21
C ASN A 29 -63.90 -26.97 -56.96
N TYR A 30 -63.08 -27.14 -58.00
CA TYR A 30 -61.61 -26.97 -57.95
C TYR A 30 -61.15 -25.62 -57.38
N LYS A 31 -61.97 -24.56 -57.48
CA LYS A 31 -61.65 -23.23 -56.94
C LYS A 31 -61.53 -23.23 -55.41
N ILE A 32 -62.26 -24.10 -54.71
CA ILE A 32 -62.19 -24.21 -53.24
C ILE A 32 -60.87 -24.86 -52.81
N TYR A 33 -60.46 -25.94 -53.48
CA TYR A 33 -59.18 -26.60 -53.20
C TYR A 33 -57.98 -25.75 -53.60
N ALA A 34 -58.08 -24.98 -54.69
CA ALA A 34 -57.06 -23.98 -55.05
C ALA A 34 -56.90 -22.90 -53.96
N VAL A 35 -58.01 -22.37 -53.43
CA VAL A 35 -57.97 -21.37 -52.34
C VAL A 35 -57.42 -21.95 -51.04
N ILE A 36 -57.82 -23.17 -50.64
CA ILE A 36 -57.28 -23.83 -49.44
C ILE A 36 -55.78 -24.13 -49.59
N GLY A 37 -55.34 -24.59 -50.77
CA GLY A 37 -53.93 -24.80 -51.08
C GLY A 37 -53.11 -23.51 -51.02
N ILE A 38 -53.63 -22.41 -51.59
CA ILE A 38 -52.99 -21.09 -51.52
C ILE A 38 -52.94 -20.59 -50.07
N ILE A 39 -54.00 -20.72 -49.27
CA ILE A 39 -54.00 -20.31 -47.86
C ILE A 39 -53.00 -21.14 -47.04
N ALA A 40 -52.92 -22.46 -47.26
CA ALA A 40 -51.96 -23.33 -46.59
C ALA A 40 -50.51 -22.99 -46.97
N VAL A 41 -50.25 -22.70 -48.26
CA VAL A 41 -48.92 -22.26 -48.74
C VAL A 41 -48.59 -20.85 -48.24
N VAL A 42 -49.55 -19.94 -48.13
CA VAL A 42 -49.33 -18.59 -47.57
C VAL A 42 -49.12 -18.65 -46.05
N LEU A 43 -49.79 -19.55 -45.31
CA LEU A 43 -49.50 -19.81 -43.90
C LEU A 43 -48.13 -20.46 -43.72
N ALA A 44 -47.79 -21.47 -44.52
CA ALA A 44 -46.47 -22.10 -44.48
C ALA A 44 -45.36 -21.11 -44.88
N ALA A 45 -45.60 -20.24 -45.87
CA ALA A 45 -44.67 -19.18 -46.26
C ALA A 45 -44.62 -18.04 -45.25
N ALA A 46 -45.71 -17.69 -44.57
CA ALA A 46 -45.72 -16.71 -43.49
C ALA A 46 -45.01 -17.24 -42.24
N ILE A 47 -45.18 -18.52 -41.91
CA ILE A 47 -44.46 -19.22 -40.83
C ILE A 47 -42.97 -19.38 -41.20
N ALA A 48 -42.64 -19.77 -42.44
CA ALA A 48 -41.26 -19.83 -42.91
C ALA A 48 -40.60 -18.44 -42.98
N MET A 49 -41.35 -17.39 -43.37
CA MET A 49 -40.91 -16.00 -43.23
C MET A 49 -40.72 -15.64 -41.76
N PHE A 50 -41.61 -16.03 -40.84
CA PHE A 50 -41.43 -15.77 -39.40
C PHE A 50 -40.16 -16.44 -38.87
N ILE A 51 -39.92 -17.70 -39.19
CA ILE A 51 -38.71 -18.45 -38.84
C ILE A 51 -37.46 -17.78 -39.44
N ASN A 52 -37.54 -17.29 -40.69
CA ASN A 52 -36.42 -16.62 -41.36
C ASN A 52 -36.23 -15.14 -40.97
N ILE A 53 -37.26 -14.50 -40.40
CA ILE A 53 -37.21 -13.14 -39.83
C ILE A 53 -36.64 -13.22 -38.41
N ASN A 54 -37.03 -14.22 -37.61
CA ASN A 54 -36.60 -14.35 -36.22
C ASN A 54 -35.28 -15.10 -36.04
N ARG A 55 -34.72 -15.71 -37.09
CA ARG A 55 -33.30 -16.05 -37.13
C ARG A 55 -32.46 -14.78 -37.18
N PHE A 56 -31.74 -14.51 -36.10
CA PHE A 56 -30.75 -13.43 -36.04
C PHE A 56 -29.45 -13.94 -35.44
N ASP A 57 -28.34 -13.45 -35.97
CA ASP A 57 -27.02 -13.73 -35.42
C ASP A 57 -26.76 -12.77 -34.26
N ILE A 58 -27.02 -13.23 -33.03
CA ILE A 58 -26.91 -12.44 -31.80
C ILE A 58 -25.52 -11.79 -31.64
N LYS A 59 -24.47 -12.41 -32.21
CA LYS A 59 -23.09 -11.90 -32.24
C LYS A 59 -22.97 -10.50 -32.85
N LYS A 60 -23.90 -10.12 -33.73
CA LYS A 60 -23.93 -8.78 -34.37
C LYS A 60 -24.36 -7.67 -33.41
N TYR A 61 -24.95 -8.04 -32.28
CA TYR A 61 -25.39 -7.16 -31.21
C TYR A 61 -24.48 -7.26 -29.97
N ILE A 62 -23.39 -8.03 -30.04
CA ILE A 62 -22.41 -8.19 -28.96
C ILE A 62 -21.08 -7.59 -29.42
N LYS A 63 -20.51 -6.68 -28.63
CA LYS A 63 -19.19 -6.08 -28.87
C LYS A 63 -18.25 -6.39 -27.71
N PRO A 64 -17.04 -6.91 -27.95
CA PRO A 64 -16.02 -6.99 -26.90
C PRO A 64 -15.48 -5.59 -26.59
N ILE A 65 -15.33 -5.29 -25.30
CA ILE A 65 -14.62 -4.12 -24.77
C ILE A 65 -13.52 -4.65 -23.86
N TYR A 66 -12.26 -4.32 -24.17
CA TYR A 66 -11.11 -4.78 -23.43
C TYR A 66 -10.67 -3.80 -22.36
N THR A 67 -10.27 -4.33 -21.21
CA THR A 67 -9.59 -3.58 -20.13
C THR A 67 -8.29 -4.30 -19.79
N GLY A 68 -7.18 -3.56 -19.79
CA GLY A 68 -5.83 -4.10 -19.60
C GLY A 68 -5.01 -4.11 -20.89
N ALA A 69 -3.72 -4.42 -20.74
CA ALA A 69 -2.74 -4.45 -21.81
C ALA A 69 -2.80 -5.75 -22.63
N ASN A 70 -2.27 -5.70 -23.85
CA ASN A 70 -2.16 -6.82 -24.78
C ASN A 70 -1.40 -8.02 -24.17
N GLY A 71 -2.11 -9.10 -23.84
CA GLY A 71 -1.57 -10.28 -23.14
C GLY A 71 -1.87 -10.32 -21.64
N TYR A 72 -2.62 -9.33 -21.14
CA TYR A 72 -3.09 -9.20 -19.75
C TYR A 72 -4.55 -8.70 -19.70
N ALA A 73 -5.23 -8.61 -20.84
CA ALA A 73 -6.54 -7.98 -20.92
C ALA A 73 -7.67 -8.91 -20.49
N SER A 74 -8.62 -8.34 -19.75
CA SER A 74 -9.96 -8.87 -19.56
C SER A 74 -10.90 -8.35 -20.66
N VAL A 75 -12.06 -8.99 -20.84
CA VAL A 75 -13.08 -8.53 -21.80
C VAL A 75 -14.46 -8.46 -21.17
N ARG A 76 -15.07 -7.26 -21.21
CA ARG A 76 -16.52 -7.08 -21.02
C ARG A 76 -17.21 -7.25 -22.36
N PHE A 77 -18.40 -7.82 -22.36
CA PHE A 77 -19.29 -7.77 -23.52
C PHE A 77 -20.32 -6.64 -23.37
N ASP A 78 -20.50 -5.89 -24.45
CA ASP A 78 -21.45 -4.79 -24.56
C ASP A 78 -22.57 -5.18 -25.53
N ILE A 79 -23.81 -5.07 -25.07
CA ILE A 79 -25.00 -5.56 -25.78
C ILE A 79 -25.74 -4.37 -26.38
N ASP A 80 -25.99 -4.42 -27.69
CA ASP A 80 -26.86 -3.46 -28.40
C ASP A 80 -28.33 -3.79 -28.12
N GLU A 81 -28.77 -3.51 -26.88
CA GLU A 81 -30.13 -3.76 -26.40
C GLU A 81 -31.17 -3.08 -27.28
N ALA A 82 -30.93 -1.83 -27.72
CA ALA A 82 -31.83 -1.09 -28.60
C ALA A 82 -31.90 -1.71 -30.01
N GLY A 83 -30.78 -2.22 -30.52
CA GLY A 83 -30.73 -3.00 -31.75
C GLY A 83 -31.50 -4.32 -31.66
N LEU A 84 -31.37 -5.03 -30.54
CA LEU A 84 -32.12 -6.26 -30.23
C LEU A 84 -33.62 -5.98 -30.08
N GLU A 85 -34.02 -4.97 -29.30
CA GLU A 85 -35.42 -4.60 -29.08
C GLU A 85 -36.10 -4.27 -30.41
N LYS A 86 -35.45 -3.44 -31.24
CA LYS A 86 -35.92 -3.09 -32.58
C LYS A 86 -35.97 -4.29 -33.54
N LYS A 87 -35.07 -5.26 -33.38
CA LYS A 87 -35.02 -6.49 -34.19
C LYS A 87 -36.12 -7.48 -33.80
N LEU A 88 -36.38 -7.64 -32.51
CA LEU A 88 -37.30 -8.63 -31.95
C LEU A 88 -38.76 -8.15 -31.93
N SER A 89 -39.01 -6.86 -31.70
CA SER A 89 -40.36 -6.31 -31.58
C SER A 89 -41.12 -6.20 -32.92
N GLY A 90 -40.44 -6.32 -34.06
CA GLY A 90 -41.08 -6.30 -35.38
C GLY A 90 -41.74 -4.96 -35.72
N LYS A 91 -42.97 -5.01 -36.27
CA LYS A 91 -43.78 -3.83 -36.61
C LYS A 91 -45.04 -3.80 -35.77
N ASN A 92 -45.29 -2.68 -35.10
CA ASN A 92 -46.44 -2.45 -34.20
C ASN A 92 -46.60 -3.56 -33.13
N PRO A 93 -45.60 -3.78 -32.25
CA PRO A 93 -45.68 -4.76 -31.17
C PRO A 93 -46.80 -4.40 -30.17
N ASP A 94 -47.55 -5.42 -29.73
CA ASP A 94 -48.43 -5.31 -28.57
C ASP A 94 -47.65 -5.25 -27.25
N GLY A 95 -48.34 -4.93 -26.15
CA GLY A 95 -47.71 -4.74 -24.83
C GLY A 95 -47.07 -6.01 -24.27
N ASP A 96 -47.64 -7.19 -24.54
CA ASP A 96 -47.08 -8.46 -24.12
C ASP A 96 -45.78 -8.77 -24.88
N THR A 97 -45.75 -8.50 -26.19
CA THR A 97 -44.54 -8.60 -27.02
C THR A 97 -43.44 -7.67 -26.50
N GLN A 98 -43.74 -6.39 -26.23
CA GLN A 98 -42.77 -5.45 -25.66
C GLN A 98 -42.23 -5.93 -24.29
N TYR A 99 -43.12 -6.43 -23.42
CA TYR A 99 -42.73 -6.98 -22.12
C TYR A 99 -41.78 -8.18 -22.26
N TYR A 100 -42.11 -9.15 -23.12
CA TYR A 100 -41.28 -10.34 -23.31
C TYR A 100 -39.97 -10.04 -24.04
N VAL A 101 -39.93 -9.07 -24.98
CA VAL A 101 -38.69 -8.61 -25.63
C VAL A 101 -37.76 -7.98 -24.61
N ARG A 102 -38.24 -7.04 -23.77
CA ARG A 102 -37.40 -6.45 -22.73
C ARG A 102 -36.93 -7.52 -21.72
N LYS A 103 -37.83 -8.38 -21.24
CA LYS A 103 -37.46 -9.45 -20.29
C LYS A 103 -36.51 -10.50 -20.85
N PHE A 104 -36.56 -10.75 -22.16
CA PHE A 104 -35.57 -11.59 -22.83
C PHE A 104 -34.20 -10.91 -22.83
N ILE A 105 -34.11 -9.64 -23.26
CA ILE A 105 -32.86 -8.87 -23.30
C ILE A 105 -32.25 -8.71 -21.91
N GLU A 106 -33.05 -8.33 -20.91
CA GLU A 106 -32.66 -8.27 -19.48
C GLU A 106 -32.11 -9.61 -18.93
N SER A 107 -32.35 -10.73 -19.61
CA SER A 107 -31.88 -12.07 -19.20
C SER A 107 -30.62 -12.55 -19.91
N ILE A 108 -30.12 -11.80 -20.91
CA ILE A 108 -28.92 -12.19 -21.67
C ILE A 108 -27.67 -11.88 -20.84
N SER A 109 -26.91 -12.92 -20.48
CA SER A 109 -25.57 -12.80 -19.90
C SER A 109 -24.54 -13.32 -20.89
N VAL A 110 -23.52 -12.51 -21.20
CA VAL A 110 -22.44 -12.87 -22.14
C VAL A 110 -21.13 -12.86 -21.40
N HIS A 111 -20.42 -13.99 -21.38
CA HIS A 111 -19.23 -14.19 -20.56
C HIS A 111 -18.16 -15.05 -21.27
N THR A 112 -16.97 -15.11 -20.66
CA THR A 112 -15.85 -15.96 -21.09
C THR A 112 -14.99 -16.34 -19.88
N ASP A 113 -14.41 -17.54 -19.91
CA ASP A 113 -13.37 -17.98 -18.97
C ASP A 113 -11.95 -17.59 -19.43
N ASN A 114 -11.81 -16.91 -20.58
CA ASN A 114 -10.51 -16.45 -21.09
C ASN A 114 -9.99 -15.25 -20.29
N THR A 115 -8.89 -15.44 -19.55
CA THR A 115 -8.08 -14.37 -18.96
C THR A 115 -6.91 -13.98 -19.87
N ASP A 116 -6.24 -12.87 -19.54
CA ASP A 116 -4.92 -12.48 -20.06
C ASP A 116 -4.82 -12.46 -21.60
N ILE A 117 -5.87 -11.91 -22.23
CA ILE A 117 -6.10 -11.98 -23.67
C ILE A 117 -5.13 -11.07 -24.42
N LYS A 118 -4.54 -11.57 -25.52
CA LYS A 118 -3.78 -10.77 -26.49
C LYS A 118 -4.45 -10.68 -27.86
N ASN A 119 -4.04 -9.66 -28.62
CA ASN A 119 -4.37 -9.51 -30.03
C ASN A 119 -4.02 -10.79 -30.79
N GLY A 120 -5.04 -11.39 -31.41
CA GLY A 120 -4.92 -12.60 -32.22
C GLY A 120 -5.34 -13.90 -31.55
N ASP A 121 -5.62 -13.91 -30.24
CA ASP A 121 -6.16 -15.09 -29.55
C ASP A 121 -7.57 -15.46 -30.04
N ILE A 122 -7.97 -16.72 -29.85
CA ILE A 122 -9.33 -17.19 -30.09
C ILE A 122 -10.07 -17.23 -28.76
N VAL A 123 -10.93 -16.24 -28.52
CA VAL A 123 -11.76 -16.14 -27.31
C VAL A 123 -13.02 -16.99 -27.50
N LYS A 124 -13.35 -17.80 -26.51
CA LYS A 124 -14.63 -18.53 -26.42
C LYS A 124 -15.64 -17.67 -25.67
N VAL A 125 -16.85 -17.56 -26.20
CA VAL A 125 -17.92 -16.73 -25.63
C VAL A 125 -19.15 -17.59 -25.40
N SER A 126 -19.65 -17.55 -24.17
CA SER A 126 -20.89 -18.19 -23.75
C SER A 126 -21.99 -17.14 -23.58
N ILE A 127 -23.20 -17.48 -24.01
CA ILE A 127 -24.41 -16.66 -23.93
C ILE A 127 -25.47 -17.44 -23.16
N ASP A 128 -25.69 -17.07 -21.91
CA ASP A 128 -26.84 -17.52 -21.13
C ASP A 128 -28.04 -16.62 -21.41
N TYR A 129 -29.25 -17.19 -21.41
CA TYR A 129 -30.50 -16.45 -21.51
C TYR A 129 -31.66 -17.24 -20.91
N ASN A 130 -32.75 -16.57 -20.55
CA ASN A 130 -33.95 -17.26 -20.07
C ASN A 130 -34.75 -17.85 -21.25
N ALA A 131 -34.71 -19.17 -21.39
CA ALA A 131 -35.40 -19.90 -22.46
C ALA A 131 -36.91 -19.61 -22.54
N LEU A 132 -37.60 -19.37 -21.41
CA LEU A 132 -39.03 -19.04 -21.42
C LEU A 132 -39.29 -17.71 -22.15
N TYR A 133 -38.41 -16.72 -21.99
CA TYR A 133 -38.54 -15.44 -22.69
C TYR A 133 -38.09 -15.55 -24.15
N ALA A 134 -37.07 -16.36 -24.44
CA ALA A 134 -36.66 -16.69 -25.81
C ALA A 134 -37.80 -17.31 -26.62
N ASP A 135 -38.50 -18.31 -26.07
CA ASP A 135 -39.66 -18.96 -26.69
C ASP A 135 -40.80 -17.97 -26.93
N LYS A 136 -41.07 -17.08 -25.97
CA LYS A 136 -42.15 -16.07 -26.07
C LYS A 136 -41.92 -15.07 -27.19
N VAL A 137 -40.68 -14.62 -27.39
CA VAL A 137 -40.31 -13.75 -28.52
C VAL A 137 -39.96 -14.54 -29.78
N LYS A 138 -39.93 -15.87 -29.69
CA LYS A 138 -39.51 -16.81 -30.74
C LYS A 138 -38.09 -16.51 -31.26
N ALA A 139 -37.15 -16.24 -30.38
CA ALA A 139 -35.74 -16.01 -30.73
C ALA A 139 -35.02 -17.34 -31.03
N ASP A 140 -34.69 -17.58 -32.31
CA ASP A 140 -33.82 -18.70 -32.69
C ASP A 140 -32.35 -18.26 -32.55
N ILE A 141 -31.75 -18.57 -31.38
CA ILE A 141 -30.29 -18.49 -31.15
C ILE A 141 -29.73 -19.90 -31.39
N PRO A 142 -29.23 -20.23 -32.60
CA PRO A 142 -28.70 -21.56 -32.90
C PRO A 142 -27.37 -21.88 -32.21
N HIS A 143 -26.73 -20.87 -31.61
CA HIS A 143 -25.38 -20.95 -31.04
C HIS A 143 -25.29 -20.09 -29.76
N SER A 144 -25.57 -20.69 -28.60
CA SER A 144 -25.29 -20.09 -27.29
C SER A 144 -23.79 -19.99 -27.00
N GLU A 145 -22.97 -20.82 -27.66
CA GLU A 145 -21.51 -20.71 -27.64
C GLU A 145 -20.98 -20.22 -29.00
N TYR A 146 -19.96 -19.38 -29.00
CA TYR A 146 -19.20 -19.05 -30.21
C TYR A 146 -17.74 -18.68 -29.93
N THR A 147 -16.94 -18.57 -30.98
CA THR A 147 -15.59 -18.02 -30.92
C THR A 147 -15.44 -16.81 -31.81
N TYR A 148 -14.53 -15.92 -31.44
CA TYR A 148 -14.04 -14.83 -32.29
C TYR A 148 -12.54 -14.62 -32.06
N LYS A 149 -11.89 -13.90 -32.98
CA LYS A 149 -10.46 -13.57 -32.87
C LYS A 149 -10.31 -12.20 -32.20
N ALA A 150 -9.57 -12.14 -31.09
CA ALA A 150 -9.34 -10.90 -30.36
C ALA A 150 -8.55 -9.89 -31.20
N SER A 151 -8.93 -8.61 -31.15
CA SER A 151 -8.27 -7.54 -31.89
C SER A 151 -8.63 -6.17 -31.33
N GLY A 152 -7.68 -5.21 -31.41
CA GLY A 152 -7.87 -3.85 -30.91
C GLY A 152 -7.52 -3.65 -29.43
N ILE A 153 -6.88 -4.64 -28.80
CA ILE A 153 -6.32 -4.49 -27.44
C ILE A 153 -5.10 -3.57 -27.54
N THR A 154 -4.96 -2.60 -26.63
CA THR A 154 -3.80 -1.71 -26.59
C THR A 154 -2.62 -2.40 -25.90
N ASP A 155 -1.38 -2.03 -26.24
CA ASP A 155 -0.20 -2.58 -25.55
C ASP A 155 0.02 -2.00 -24.13
N GLY A 156 -0.95 -1.22 -23.61
CA GLY A 156 -0.87 -0.50 -22.35
C GLY A 156 -0.10 0.83 -22.42
N ALA A 157 -0.13 1.59 -21.32
CA ALA A 157 0.63 2.82 -21.15
C ALA A 157 1.94 2.53 -20.42
N VAL A 158 3.08 2.95 -20.96
CA VAL A 158 4.40 2.75 -20.33
C VAL A 158 4.66 3.81 -19.25
N VAL A 159 4.47 3.43 -17.98
CA VAL A 159 4.54 4.33 -16.82
C VAL A 159 5.81 4.05 -16.00
N ASP A 160 6.49 5.12 -15.58
CA ASP A 160 7.46 5.03 -14.48
C ASP A 160 6.70 5.20 -13.16
N ILE A 161 6.35 4.08 -12.51
CA ILE A 161 5.54 4.12 -11.28
C ILE A 161 6.27 4.82 -10.11
N TYR A 162 7.58 4.99 -10.19
CA TYR A 162 8.39 5.67 -9.18
C TYR A 162 8.46 7.19 -9.35
N ALA A 163 7.99 7.75 -10.47
CA ALA A 163 8.05 9.18 -10.78
C ALA A 163 7.22 10.09 -9.84
N ARG A 164 6.42 9.52 -8.93
CA ARG A 164 5.70 10.20 -7.83
C ARG A 164 5.86 9.47 -6.49
N ILE A 165 6.93 8.72 -6.30
CA ILE A 165 7.25 8.08 -5.02
C ILE A 165 8.35 8.89 -4.33
N ASN A 166 7.98 9.51 -3.22
CA ASN A 166 8.87 10.34 -2.42
C ASN A 166 9.48 9.49 -1.30
N VAL A 167 10.81 9.50 -1.18
CA VAL A 167 11.56 8.67 -0.23
C VAL A 167 12.42 9.60 0.62
N ALA A 168 12.11 9.66 1.91
CA ALA A 168 12.78 10.53 2.87
C ALA A 168 13.48 9.69 3.96
N PHE A 169 14.73 10.03 4.25
CA PHE A 169 15.47 9.48 5.38
C PHE A 169 15.40 10.44 6.57
N THR A 170 15.11 9.92 7.77
CA THR A 170 14.93 10.74 8.98
C THR A 170 15.61 10.12 10.19
N GLY A 171 16.05 10.97 11.14
CA GLY A 171 16.87 10.56 12.28
C GLY A 171 18.35 10.86 12.08
N ILE A 172 19.22 10.10 12.76
CA ILE A 172 20.67 10.24 12.74
C ILE A 172 21.27 8.84 12.53
N SER A 173 22.22 8.71 11.60
CA SER A 173 22.99 7.46 11.38
C SER A 173 23.75 7.10 12.67
N HIS A 174 23.64 5.90 13.22
CA HIS A 174 23.16 4.65 12.64
C HIS A 174 21.66 4.30 12.90
N ASP A 175 20.91 5.13 13.62
CA ASP A 175 19.53 4.84 14.08
C ASP A 175 18.44 5.40 13.14
N ALA A 176 18.78 5.83 11.92
CA ALA A 176 17.83 6.47 11.02
C ALA A 176 16.75 5.50 10.46
N MET A 177 15.65 6.06 9.95
CA MET A 177 14.55 5.35 9.32
C MET A 177 14.23 5.91 7.92
N VAL A 178 13.52 5.13 7.11
CA VAL A 178 13.05 5.54 5.78
C VAL A 178 11.53 5.65 5.77
N LEU A 179 11.04 6.74 5.19
CA LEU A 179 9.63 7.01 4.95
C LEU A 179 9.40 7.00 3.43
N VAL A 180 8.44 6.20 2.97
CA VAL A 180 8.04 6.12 1.56
C VAL A 180 6.61 6.66 1.45
N ASN A 181 6.42 7.70 0.63
CA ASN A 181 5.15 8.35 0.39
C ASN A 181 4.73 8.23 -1.09
N ASN A 182 3.46 7.91 -1.34
CA ASN A 182 2.90 7.82 -2.69
C ASN A 182 2.16 9.12 -3.03
N GLU A 183 2.68 9.87 -4.01
CA GLU A 183 2.22 11.21 -4.43
C GLU A 183 1.58 11.18 -5.84
N TRP A 184 1.09 10.00 -6.26
CA TRP A 184 0.23 9.88 -7.42
C TRP A 184 -1.17 10.43 -7.14
N GLU A 185 -1.76 11.10 -8.14
CA GLU A 185 -3.14 11.62 -8.08
C GLU A 185 -4.14 10.69 -8.81
N ASP A 186 -3.63 9.89 -9.75
CA ASP A 186 -4.37 8.89 -10.53
C ASP A 186 -5.12 7.88 -9.64
N ASP A 187 -6.33 7.49 -10.04
CA ASP A 187 -7.24 6.68 -9.23
C ASP A 187 -6.72 5.29 -8.88
N TYR A 188 -5.82 4.71 -9.68
CA TYR A 188 -5.22 3.41 -9.40
C TYR A 188 -3.81 3.55 -8.83
N LEU A 189 -2.94 4.38 -9.44
CA LEU A 189 -1.53 4.48 -9.03
C LEU A 189 -1.37 4.97 -7.58
N LYS A 190 -2.30 5.79 -7.06
CA LYS A 190 -2.29 6.22 -5.64
C LYS A 190 -2.68 5.13 -4.64
N THR A 191 -3.21 4.01 -5.11
CA THR A 191 -3.55 2.85 -4.26
C THR A 191 -2.39 1.85 -4.14
N LEU A 192 -1.33 2.02 -4.93
CA LEU A 192 -0.14 1.18 -4.87
C LEU A 192 0.61 1.39 -3.55
N THR A 193 0.91 0.29 -2.88
CA THR A 193 1.78 0.24 -1.70
C THR A 193 3.18 -0.23 -2.08
N PHE A 194 4.16 0.12 -1.25
CA PHE A 194 5.57 -0.11 -1.51
C PHE A 194 6.32 -0.54 -0.24
N SER A 195 6.98 -1.70 -0.31
CA SER A 195 7.84 -2.22 0.75
C SER A 195 9.31 -1.81 0.58
N VAL A 196 10.05 -1.75 1.70
CA VAL A 196 11.50 -1.51 1.74
C VAL A 196 12.25 -2.72 2.27
N ASN A 197 13.48 -2.96 1.78
CA ASN A 197 14.34 -4.03 2.28
C ASN A 197 14.84 -3.81 3.72
N LYS A 198 14.92 -2.55 4.17
CA LYS A 198 15.33 -2.14 5.52
C LYS A 198 14.62 -0.84 5.89
N ALA A 199 13.84 -0.84 6.97
CA ALA A 199 12.99 0.29 7.37
C ALA A 199 13.62 1.20 8.45
N ASN A 200 14.48 0.64 9.30
CA ASN A 200 15.07 1.28 10.48
C ASN A 200 16.55 0.88 10.63
N GLY A 201 17.29 1.59 11.49
CA GLY A 201 18.72 1.35 11.74
C GLY A 201 19.59 1.68 10.53
N ILE A 202 19.19 2.72 9.78
CA ILE A 202 19.79 3.11 8.49
C ILE A 202 21.06 3.93 8.72
N THR A 203 22.10 3.57 7.99
CA THR A 203 23.42 4.20 8.01
C THR A 203 23.56 5.23 6.90
N LEU A 204 24.34 6.28 7.11
CA LEU A 204 24.79 7.18 6.04
C LEU A 204 25.46 6.37 4.92
N GLY A 205 24.94 6.46 3.69
CA GLY A 205 25.40 5.70 2.53
C GLY A 205 24.73 4.34 2.31
N ASP A 206 23.82 3.89 3.18
CA ASP A 206 22.98 2.71 2.92
C ASP A 206 22.21 2.86 1.60
N THR A 207 22.04 1.76 0.86
CA THR A 207 21.16 1.70 -0.31
C THR A 207 19.88 0.94 0.04
N ILE A 208 18.75 1.66 0.09
CA ILE A 208 17.43 1.09 0.33
C ILE A 208 16.75 0.79 -1.00
N LYS A 209 16.28 -0.45 -1.15
CA LYS A 209 15.47 -0.89 -2.29
C LYS A 209 13.99 -0.79 -1.92
N VAL A 210 13.28 0.09 -2.63
CA VAL A 210 11.82 0.23 -2.60
C VAL A 210 11.25 -0.66 -3.70
N THR A 211 10.28 -1.52 -3.36
CA THR A 211 9.64 -2.48 -4.29
C THR A 211 8.13 -2.25 -4.25
N CYS A 212 7.45 -2.28 -5.40
CA CYS A 212 5.99 -2.20 -5.42
C CYS A 212 5.38 -3.54 -4.96
N ASP A 213 4.40 -3.50 -4.07
CA ASP A 213 3.81 -4.72 -3.50
C ASP A 213 2.83 -5.41 -4.46
N GLN A 214 2.34 -4.69 -5.48
CA GLN A 214 1.51 -5.26 -6.54
C GLN A 214 2.38 -5.98 -7.58
N PRO A 215 1.99 -7.18 -8.05
CA PRO A 215 2.70 -7.87 -9.11
C PRO A 215 2.51 -7.14 -10.45
N TYR A 216 3.47 -7.29 -11.35
CA TYR A 216 3.48 -6.64 -12.66
C TYR A 216 2.21 -6.95 -13.49
N GLU A 217 1.71 -8.17 -13.36
CA GLU A 217 0.52 -8.68 -14.05
C GLU A 217 -0.75 -7.91 -13.69
N GLU A 218 -0.91 -7.44 -12.43
CA GLU A 218 -2.06 -6.63 -12.03
C GLU A 218 -1.96 -5.20 -12.56
N LEU A 219 -0.76 -4.61 -12.57
CA LEU A 219 -0.54 -3.32 -13.24
C LEU A 219 -0.91 -3.43 -14.73
N ALA A 220 -0.48 -4.51 -15.39
CA ALA A 220 -0.79 -4.76 -16.79
C ALA A 220 -2.29 -5.04 -17.05
N ARG A 221 -3.00 -5.70 -16.12
CA ARG A 221 -4.47 -5.84 -16.14
C ARG A 221 -5.21 -4.51 -15.99
N HIS A 222 -4.61 -3.55 -15.27
CA HIS A 222 -5.04 -2.15 -15.25
C HIS A 222 -4.56 -1.31 -16.45
N GLY A 223 -3.83 -1.91 -17.40
CA GLY A 223 -3.37 -1.26 -18.62
C GLY A 223 -2.04 -0.50 -18.47
N ILE A 224 -1.32 -0.70 -17.38
CA ILE A 224 -0.06 -0.03 -17.04
C ILE A 224 1.11 -0.98 -17.24
N ILE A 225 2.03 -0.60 -18.13
CA ILE A 225 3.32 -1.28 -18.33
C ILE A 225 4.35 -0.54 -17.49
N ALA A 226 4.64 -1.08 -16.30
CA ALA A 226 5.64 -0.49 -15.40
C ALA A 226 7.05 -0.64 -15.98
N ARG A 227 7.85 0.44 -15.95
CA ARG A 227 9.26 0.41 -16.39
C ARG A 227 10.17 -0.42 -15.48
N SER A 228 9.84 -0.49 -14.20
CA SER A 228 10.48 -1.32 -13.19
C SER A 228 9.47 -1.63 -12.09
N MET A 229 9.66 -2.76 -11.40
CA MET A 229 8.92 -3.12 -10.18
C MET A 229 9.67 -2.73 -8.90
N ASP A 230 10.89 -2.20 -9.03
CA ASP A 230 11.70 -1.71 -7.92
C ASP A 230 12.63 -0.54 -8.30
N MET A 231 13.04 0.22 -7.28
CA MET A 231 13.94 1.36 -7.38
C MET A 231 14.83 1.45 -6.13
N SER A 232 16.09 1.87 -6.30
CA SER A 232 17.05 2.01 -5.21
C SER A 232 17.34 3.48 -4.88
N TYR A 233 17.38 3.79 -3.59
CA TYR A 233 17.63 5.13 -3.05
C TYR A 233 18.76 5.05 -2.03
N THR A 234 19.73 5.96 -2.12
CA THR A 234 20.86 6.03 -1.19
C THR A 234 20.56 7.01 -0.07
N ALA A 235 20.86 6.64 1.17
CA ALA A 235 20.75 7.50 2.34
C ALA A 235 21.96 8.44 2.46
N ASP A 236 22.13 9.37 1.51
CA ASP A 236 23.30 10.25 1.39
C ASP A 236 23.19 11.57 2.17
N MET A 237 21.96 12.02 2.49
CA MET A 237 21.67 13.23 3.26
C MET A 237 21.25 12.93 4.71
N LEU A 238 22.04 12.14 5.44
CA LEU A 238 21.86 11.90 6.88
C LEU A 238 22.93 12.59 7.72
N SER A 239 22.52 13.14 8.86
CA SER A 239 23.46 13.44 9.96
C SER A 239 23.96 12.11 10.57
N SER A 240 25.18 12.07 11.09
CA SER A 240 25.71 10.93 11.86
C SER A 240 25.98 11.33 13.31
N TYR A 241 26.01 10.38 14.23
CA TYR A 241 26.63 10.66 15.53
C TYR A 241 28.12 10.98 15.36
N CYS A 242 28.68 11.70 16.32
CA CYS A 242 30.12 11.84 16.50
C CYS A 242 30.65 10.48 16.99
N GLU A 243 31.62 9.88 16.31
CA GLU A 243 32.18 8.58 16.69
C GLU A 243 33.70 8.66 16.96
N LEU A 244 34.37 9.74 16.51
CA LEU A 244 35.79 10.02 16.82
C LEU A 244 35.95 11.37 17.55
N LYS A 245 36.92 11.46 18.47
CA LYS A 245 37.28 12.75 19.11
C LYS A 245 37.84 13.78 18.13
N GLU A 246 38.35 13.32 16.99
CA GLU A 246 38.85 14.14 15.89
C GLU A 246 37.74 14.94 15.18
N ASP A 247 36.49 14.49 15.23
CA ASP A 247 35.32 15.15 14.63
C ASP A 247 34.82 16.34 15.47
N ILE A 248 35.31 16.49 16.71
CA ILE A 248 34.83 17.46 17.69
C ILE A 248 35.38 18.87 17.39
N ASP A 249 34.49 19.80 17.01
CA ASP A 249 34.87 21.21 16.85
C ASP A 249 35.20 21.85 18.21
N LYS A 250 36.50 22.07 18.42
CA LYS A 250 37.06 22.74 19.60
C LYS A 250 36.50 24.15 19.80
N THR A 251 35.98 24.81 18.76
CA THR A 251 35.29 26.09 18.85
C THR A 251 33.98 25.95 19.63
N VAL A 252 33.15 24.96 19.28
CA VAL A 252 31.89 24.65 20.00
C VAL A 252 32.19 24.24 21.44
N ILE A 253 33.22 23.42 21.67
CA ILE A 253 33.63 23.00 23.02
C ILE A 253 34.14 24.18 23.87
N ASN A 254 34.86 25.14 23.29
CA ASN A 254 35.29 26.36 24.01
C ASN A 254 34.11 27.29 24.34
N THR A 255 33.06 27.32 23.52
CA THR A 255 31.79 27.98 23.86
C THR A 255 31.14 27.28 25.05
N ILE A 256 31.04 25.95 25.04
CA ILE A 256 30.51 25.14 26.15
C ILE A 256 31.29 25.38 27.46
N TYR A 257 32.63 25.47 27.42
CA TYR A 257 33.43 25.84 28.59
C TYR A 257 33.06 27.22 29.16
N SER A 258 32.70 28.17 28.31
CA SER A 258 32.26 29.50 28.73
C SER A 258 30.86 29.44 29.36
N GLU A 259 29.92 28.74 28.71
CA GLU A 259 28.56 28.51 29.21
C GLU A 259 28.53 27.79 30.56
N ILE A 260 29.41 26.80 30.78
CA ILE A 260 29.59 26.11 32.06
C ILE A 260 30.05 27.08 33.13
N THR A 261 31.07 27.88 32.83
CA THR A 261 31.66 28.84 33.78
C THR A 261 30.61 29.87 34.24
N ASP A 262 29.78 30.36 33.31
CA ASP A 262 28.71 31.31 33.63
C ASP A 262 27.48 30.64 34.26
N THR A 263 27.20 29.37 33.95
CA THR A 263 26.15 28.58 34.63
C THR A 263 26.50 28.36 36.09
N ILE A 264 27.74 27.98 36.42
CA ILE A 264 28.20 27.79 37.81
C ILE A 264 27.99 29.09 38.61
N ARG A 265 28.41 30.23 38.08
CA ARG A 265 28.18 31.54 38.73
C ARG A 265 26.71 31.87 38.89
N LYS A 266 25.90 31.66 37.84
CA LYS A 266 24.47 31.98 37.83
C LYS A 266 23.69 31.14 38.84
N GLU A 267 23.87 29.82 38.85
CA GLU A 267 23.11 28.94 39.74
C GLU A 267 23.61 29.02 41.20
N THR A 268 24.86 29.41 41.43
CA THR A 268 25.35 29.71 42.79
C THR A 268 24.75 31.03 43.31
N ALA A 269 24.67 32.06 42.47
CA ALA A 269 24.09 33.35 42.85
C ALA A 269 22.53 33.38 42.81
N ASP A 270 21.88 32.26 42.47
CA ASP A 270 20.43 32.14 42.52
C ASP A 270 19.99 31.84 43.96
N ALA A 271 19.45 32.86 44.66
CA ALA A 271 19.01 32.75 46.04
C ALA A 271 17.84 31.74 46.28
N THR A 272 17.35 31.04 45.25
CA THR A 272 16.43 29.90 45.38
C THR A 272 17.12 28.53 45.31
N TYR A 273 18.35 28.47 44.80
CA TYR A 273 19.22 27.28 44.81
C TYR A 273 20.21 27.36 45.99
N ARG A 274 20.82 26.24 46.38
CA ARG A 274 21.76 26.15 47.52
C ARG A 274 22.94 25.27 47.10
N MET A 275 23.98 25.87 46.52
CA MET A 275 25.11 25.15 45.93
C MET A 275 25.94 24.45 47.02
N LEU A 276 26.20 25.13 48.14
CA LEU A 276 26.93 24.55 49.28
C LEU A 276 26.19 23.35 49.88
N PHE A 277 24.87 23.45 50.08
CA PHE A 277 24.06 22.30 50.51
C PHE A 277 24.05 21.18 49.47
N ALA A 278 23.88 21.49 48.18
CA ALA A 278 23.83 20.49 47.12
C ALA A 278 25.15 19.71 46.97
N ALA A 279 26.29 20.39 47.13
CA ALA A 279 27.62 19.80 46.99
C ALA A 279 28.12 19.05 48.24
N THR A 280 27.70 19.44 49.44
CA THR A 280 28.17 18.83 50.71
C THR A 280 27.16 17.85 51.31
N GLY A 281 25.86 18.05 51.06
CA GLY A 281 24.78 17.43 51.82
C GLY A 281 24.64 17.94 53.26
N ASN A 282 25.46 18.90 53.70
CA ASN A 282 25.41 19.42 55.07
C ASN A 282 24.24 20.40 55.24
N THR A 283 23.25 20.00 56.03
CA THR A 283 22.05 20.81 56.32
C THR A 283 22.33 22.13 57.03
N GLU A 284 23.51 22.36 57.59
CA GLU A 284 23.89 23.64 58.22
C GLU A 284 23.78 24.81 57.22
N TYR A 285 24.26 24.62 55.98
CA TYR A 285 24.16 25.61 54.88
C TYR A 285 22.71 26.01 54.52
N LEU A 286 21.69 25.24 54.91
CA LEU A 286 20.29 25.65 54.72
C LEU A 286 19.87 26.78 55.66
N TYR A 287 20.57 26.97 56.78
CA TYR A 287 20.27 27.98 57.80
C TYR A 287 21.08 29.28 57.65
N HIS A 288 22.18 29.27 56.89
CA HIS A 288 22.96 30.48 56.57
C HIS A 288 22.17 31.43 55.65
N LEU A 289 22.63 32.67 55.43
CA LEU A 289 22.05 33.53 54.40
C LEU A 289 22.35 32.95 53.01
N ASN A 290 21.43 33.11 52.05
CA ASN A 290 21.66 32.63 50.69
C ASN A 290 22.30 33.70 49.81
N GLU A 291 23.54 34.04 50.17
CA GLU A 291 24.39 35.00 49.46
C GLU A 291 25.63 34.30 48.89
N GLU A 292 25.42 33.06 48.42
CA GLU A 292 26.45 32.16 47.89
C GLU A 292 27.12 32.75 46.63
N GLN A 293 28.45 32.63 46.54
CA GLN A 293 29.28 33.17 45.45
C GLN A 293 30.28 32.11 44.95
N ALA A 294 30.56 32.12 43.64
CA ALA A 294 31.44 31.17 42.96
C ALA A 294 32.69 31.84 42.37
N ASP A 295 33.82 31.65 43.05
CA ASP A 295 35.13 32.18 42.65
C ASP A 295 36.02 31.11 42.03
N ASN A 296 37.13 31.56 41.42
CA ASN A 296 38.19 30.69 40.86
C ASN A 296 37.74 29.58 39.89
N VAL A 297 36.56 29.73 39.28
CA VAL A 297 35.91 28.74 38.40
C VAL A 297 36.85 28.31 37.26
N LYS A 298 37.12 27.01 37.14
CA LYS A 298 37.99 26.38 36.15
C LYS A 298 37.29 25.20 35.49
N ILE A 299 37.65 24.92 34.23
CA ILE A 299 37.41 23.62 33.62
C ILE A 299 38.69 22.79 33.82
N GLU A 300 38.59 21.69 34.58
CA GLU A 300 39.73 20.85 34.96
C GLU A 300 39.99 19.76 33.89
N ALA A 301 38.93 19.22 33.28
CA ALA A 301 39.02 18.21 32.22
C ALA A 301 37.78 18.20 31.31
N ALA A 302 37.87 17.45 30.21
CA ALA A 302 36.72 17.05 29.42
C ALA A 302 36.98 15.70 28.74
N TYR A 303 35.92 14.90 28.61
CA TYR A 303 35.96 13.53 28.12
C TYR A 303 34.89 13.35 27.04
N PHE A 304 35.26 12.73 25.93
CA PHE A 304 34.34 12.19 24.95
C PHE A 304 34.19 10.68 25.21
N LEU A 305 32.94 10.20 25.22
CA LEU A 305 32.62 8.80 25.45
C LEU A 305 31.71 8.31 24.33
N ASP A 306 32.21 7.47 23.40
CA ASP A 306 31.36 6.77 22.42
C ASP A 306 31.12 5.31 22.84
N LYS A 307 29.89 4.83 22.64
CA LYS A 307 29.44 3.50 23.05
C LYS A 307 30.17 2.41 22.26
N ASN A 308 30.64 1.38 22.96
CA ASN A 308 31.27 0.21 22.36
C ASN A 308 30.32 -0.52 21.40
N ASP A 309 30.89 -1.14 20.36
CA ASP A 309 30.14 -1.95 19.40
C ASP A 309 29.46 -3.15 20.07
N GLY A 310 28.20 -3.39 19.69
CA GLY A 310 27.37 -4.46 20.25
C GLY A 310 26.76 -4.17 21.63
N GLU A 311 27.18 -3.11 22.32
CA GLU A 311 26.64 -2.78 23.65
C GLU A 311 25.22 -2.21 23.62
N SER A 312 24.51 -2.38 24.73
CA SER A 312 23.12 -1.93 24.88
C SER A 312 23.04 -0.40 24.90
N ASN A 313 22.02 0.16 24.25
CA ASN A 313 21.79 1.61 24.27
C ASN A 313 21.33 2.06 25.66
N ASN A 314 22.04 3.01 26.27
CA ASN A 314 21.50 3.82 27.35
C ASN A 314 20.32 4.66 26.83
N THR A 315 19.38 5.00 27.70
CA THR A 315 18.28 5.93 27.39
C THR A 315 18.20 7.07 28.41
N ASP A 316 17.78 8.25 27.95
CA ASP A 316 17.43 9.35 28.86
C ASP A 316 16.08 9.09 29.57
N LYS A 317 15.67 10.04 30.44
CA LYS A 317 14.40 9.97 31.19
C LYS A 317 13.13 10.06 30.32
N SER A 318 13.27 10.35 29.03
CA SER A 318 12.20 10.38 28.02
C SER A 318 12.23 9.15 27.10
N GLY A 319 13.21 8.26 27.25
CA GLY A 319 13.39 7.06 26.41
C GLY A 319 14.23 7.29 25.14
N ASN A 320 14.84 8.47 24.96
CA ASN A 320 15.72 8.71 23.82
C ASN A 320 17.03 7.94 23.98
N ILE A 321 17.48 7.27 22.91
CA ILE A 321 18.78 6.58 22.85
C ILE A 321 19.92 7.58 23.08
N ILE A 322 20.92 7.18 23.86
CA ILE A 322 22.19 7.92 24.03
C ILE A 322 23.33 7.10 23.42
N ARG A 323 23.85 7.56 22.26
CA ARG A 323 24.98 6.94 21.54
C ARG A 323 26.32 7.33 22.14
N ASN A 324 26.48 8.60 22.52
CA ASN A 324 27.73 9.14 23.06
C ASN A 324 27.46 10.23 24.11
N TYR A 325 28.51 10.58 24.86
CA TYR A 325 28.54 11.70 25.80
C TYR A 325 29.74 12.62 25.55
N ILE A 326 29.57 13.90 25.86
CA ILE A 326 30.68 14.77 26.26
C ILE A 326 30.45 15.13 27.72
N VAL A 327 31.40 14.76 28.58
CA VAL A 327 31.39 15.06 30.01
C VAL A 327 32.48 16.10 30.26
N VAL A 328 32.10 17.24 30.85
CA VAL A 328 33.03 18.33 31.17
C VAL A 328 33.13 18.47 32.69
N GLU A 329 34.37 18.42 33.18
CA GLU A 329 34.71 18.52 34.59
C GLU A 329 35.15 19.94 34.92
N ALA A 330 34.55 20.53 35.94
CA ALA A 330 34.86 21.88 36.40
C ALA A 330 35.00 21.92 37.92
N SER A 331 35.72 22.92 38.43
CA SER A 331 35.76 23.23 39.87
C SER A 331 35.60 24.72 40.13
N ALA A 332 35.10 25.05 41.31
CA ALA A 332 35.00 26.43 41.80
C ALA A 332 35.19 26.45 43.32
N ASP A 333 35.68 27.57 43.84
CA ASP A 333 35.64 27.85 45.27
C ASP A 333 34.29 28.51 45.55
N ILE A 334 33.38 27.81 46.21
CA ILE A 334 32.05 28.32 46.57
C ILE A 334 32.13 28.86 48.00
N SER A 335 31.47 29.98 48.28
CA SER A 335 31.50 30.63 49.60
C SER A 335 30.19 31.34 49.93
N ASP A 336 29.87 31.44 51.22
CA ASP A 336 28.79 32.28 51.75
C ASP A 336 29.35 33.22 52.85
N ASN A 337 28.48 33.71 53.75
CA ASN A 337 28.88 34.60 54.84
C ASN A 337 29.54 33.88 56.05
N GLU A 338 29.65 32.55 56.05
CA GLU A 338 30.06 31.73 57.19
C GLU A 338 31.15 30.69 56.85
N GLY A 339 31.20 30.21 55.60
CA GLY A 339 32.15 29.19 55.14
C GLY A 339 32.51 29.25 53.65
N SER A 340 33.41 28.36 53.23
CA SER A 340 33.78 28.15 51.84
C SER A 340 34.27 26.72 51.60
N GLU A 341 33.87 26.14 50.47
CA GLU A 341 34.16 24.77 50.05
C GLU A 341 34.70 24.77 48.61
N LYS A 342 35.69 23.94 48.30
CA LYS A 342 36.01 23.65 46.89
C LYS A 342 34.99 22.63 46.35
N VAL A 343 34.17 23.06 45.40
CA VAL A 343 33.15 22.23 44.77
C VAL A 343 33.59 21.82 43.37
N TYR A 344 33.37 20.55 43.05
CA TYR A 344 33.56 19.94 41.74
C TYR A 344 32.22 19.75 41.05
N PHE A 345 32.23 19.80 39.72
CA PHE A 345 31.04 19.77 38.86
C PHE A 345 31.30 18.84 37.68
N MET A 346 30.34 17.96 37.37
CA MET A 346 30.33 17.18 36.13
C MET A 346 29.14 17.60 35.28
N PHE A 347 29.39 18.26 34.16
CA PHE A 347 28.38 18.66 33.17
C PHE A 347 28.30 17.62 32.05
N VAL A 348 27.11 17.08 31.82
CA VAL A 348 26.87 15.99 30.85
C VAL A 348 26.08 16.50 29.63
N TYR A 349 26.62 16.25 28.45
CA TYR A 349 25.98 16.52 27.16
C TYR A 349 25.84 15.22 26.38
N ASN A 350 24.62 14.85 26.03
CA ASN A 350 24.32 13.62 25.30
C ASN A 350 24.30 13.89 23.79
N ASN A 351 24.64 12.87 22.99
CA ASN A 351 24.42 12.84 21.54
C ASN A 351 25.05 14.03 20.80
N ALA A 352 26.38 14.11 20.84
CA ALA A 352 27.18 14.84 19.86
C ALA A 352 26.97 14.21 18.46
N TYR A 353 26.80 15.05 17.45
CA TYR A 353 26.51 14.63 16.07
C TYR A 353 27.14 15.56 15.03
N VAL A 354 27.39 15.02 13.85
CA VAL A 354 27.82 15.77 12.67
C VAL A 354 26.62 15.90 11.72
N THR A 355 26.30 17.14 11.35
CA THR A 355 25.21 17.44 10.42
C THR A 355 25.52 16.99 8.99
N ILE A 356 24.49 16.92 8.13
CA ILE A 356 24.61 16.70 6.66
C ILE A 356 25.64 17.61 5.95
N ASN A 357 26.02 18.75 6.55
CA ASN A 357 26.98 19.70 5.99
C ASN A 357 28.40 19.54 6.57
N GLY A 358 28.67 18.48 7.33
CA GLY A 358 29.96 18.26 8.00
C GLY A 358 30.19 19.14 9.23
N ILE A 359 29.17 19.83 9.75
CA ILE A 359 29.28 20.70 10.92
C ILE A 359 28.96 19.90 12.19
N PHE A 360 29.91 19.83 13.11
CA PHE A 360 29.74 19.26 14.46
C PHE A 360 28.74 20.08 15.29
N ASN A 361 27.87 19.39 16.04
CA ASN A 361 26.90 20.01 16.93
C ASN A 361 26.56 19.08 18.11
N ILE A 362 26.03 19.64 19.19
CA ILE A 362 25.60 18.91 20.39
C ILE A 362 24.48 19.69 21.09
N ALA A 363 23.50 19.00 21.67
CA ALA A 363 22.41 19.69 22.37
C ALA A 363 22.92 20.26 23.71
N HIS A 364 22.92 21.59 23.85
CA HIS A 364 23.44 22.32 25.03
C HIS A 364 22.39 23.21 25.75
N ASP A 365 21.11 23.09 25.40
CA ASP A 365 20.01 23.81 26.03
C ASP A 365 19.82 23.44 27.52
N ASN A 366 19.21 24.33 28.32
CA ASN A 366 18.94 24.10 29.75
C ASN A 366 20.19 23.65 30.59
N PRO A 367 21.34 24.35 30.54
CA PRO A 367 22.59 23.88 31.18
C PRO A 367 22.47 23.63 32.69
N GLN A 368 21.61 24.36 33.39
CA GLN A 368 21.28 24.14 34.81
C GLN A 368 20.66 22.77 35.15
N LYS A 369 20.27 21.96 34.14
CA LYS A 369 19.78 20.58 34.30
C LYS A 369 20.83 19.52 33.95
N ARG A 370 22.04 19.94 33.58
CA ARG A 370 23.08 19.08 33.00
C ARG A 370 24.21 18.73 33.97
N PHE A 371 24.27 19.33 35.15
CA PHE A 371 25.34 19.10 36.10
C PHE A 371 24.91 18.37 37.37
N ALA A 372 25.86 17.63 37.93
CA ALA A 372 25.91 17.27 39.34
C ALA A 372 27.12 17.95 39.99
N CYS A 373 27.04 18.22 41.29
CA CYS A 373 28.10 18.87 42.06
C CYS A 373 28.39 18.13 43.38
N ALA A 374 29.66 18.14 43.81
CA ALA A 374 30.09 17.53 45.07
C ALA A 374 31.43 18.11 45.54
N ILE A 375 31.74 17.99 46.83
CA ILE A 375 33.09 18.23 47.37
C ILE A 375 34.09 17.07 47.12
N ASN A 376 33.62 15.95 46.55
CA ASN A 376 34.46 14.80 46.21
C ASN A 376 34.55 14.61 44.68
N GLU A 377 35.71 14.97 44.13
CA GLU A 377 36.13 14.85 42.73
C GLU A 377 36.06 13.39 42.23
N GLU A 378 36.73 12.47 42.93
CA GLU A 378 36.83 11.04 42.57
C GLU A 378 35.45 10.37 42.47
N LYS A 379 34.53 10.68 43.41
CA LYS A 379 33.15 10.17 43.36
C LYS A 379 32.40 10.63 42.12
N LEU A 380 32.53 11.91 41.73
CA LEU A 380 31.89 12.42 40.53
C LEU A 380 32.53 11.85 39.25
N TYR A 381 33.85 11.69 39.24
CA TYR A 381 34.54 11.03 38.14
C TYR A 381 34.05 9.59 37.95
N ASP A 382 33.96 8.79 39.01
CA ASP A 382 33.45 7.42 38.91
C ASP A 382 31.97 7.39 38.47
N GLU A 383 31.10 8.21 39.08
CA GLU A 383 29.66 8.23 38.77
C GLU A 383 29.32 8.67 37.32
N TYR A 384 30.12 9.57 36.73
CA TYR A 384 29.83 10.17 35.42
C TYR A 384 30.78 9.74 34.28
N VAL A 385 31.92 9.11 34.59
CA VAL A 385 32.92 8.68 33.60
C VAL A 385 33.42 7.27 33.90
N GLY A 386 33.86 7.01 35.14
CA GLY A 386 34.51 5.77 35.54
C GLY A 386 33.62 4.53 35.43
N ASP A 387 32.34 4.59 35.79
CA ASP A 387 31.41 3.46 35.70
C ASP A 387 31.00 3.13 34.25
N LEU A 388 31.06 4.11 33.34
CA LEU A 388 30.72 3.92 31.92
C LEU A 388 31.79 3.16 31.12
N LYS A 389 33.02 3.01 31.64
CA LYS A 389 34.20 2.45 30.95
C LYS A 389 34.06 1.05 30.36
N ASN A 390 33.07 0.27 30.79
CA ASN A 390 32.79 -1.06 30.24
C ASN A 390 31.96 -0.97 28.95
N ASN A 391 31.08 0.03 28.87
CA ASN A 391 30.08 0.18 27.80
C ASN A 391 30.48 1.25 26.79
N TYR A 392 31.43 2.12 27.14
CA TYR A 392 31.91 3.24 26.33
C TYR A 392 33.44 3.23 26.25
N THR A 393 33.97 3.60 25.09
CA THR A 393 35.32 4.16 24.97
C THR A 393 35.40 5.47 25.76
N ILE A 394 36.57 5.84 26.27
CA ILE A 394 36.76 7.10 27.00
C ILE A 394 38.01 7.80 26.49
N ASP A 395 37.82 8.96 25.88
CA ASP A 395 38.85 9.79 25.26
C ASP A 395 38.93 11.14 25.97
N LYS A 396 40.09 11.50 26.54
CA LYS A 396 40.28 12.82 27.16
C LYS A 396 40.54 13.87 26.08
N ILE A 397 39.68 14.88 26.00
CA ILE A 397 39.67 15.91 24.93
C ILE A 397 40.16 17.29 25.40
N LYS A 398 40.58 17.40 26.67
CA LYS A 398 41.16 18.59 27.30
C LYS A 398 42.24 18.19 28.31
#